data_AF-A0A1Z5KLT8-F1
#
_entry.id   AF-A0A1Z5KLT8-F1
#
_cell.length_a   1.000
_cell.length_b   1.000
_cell.length_c   1.000
_cell.angle_alpha   90.00
_cell.angle_beta   90.00
_cell.angle_gamma   90.00
#
_symmetry.space_group_name_H-M   'P 1'
#
loop_
_entity.id
_entity.type
_entity.pdbx_description
1 polymer ?
#
loop_
_entity_poly.entity_id
_entity_poly.type
_entity_poly.pdbx_seq_one_letter_code
_entity_poly.pdbx_strand_id
1 'polypeptide(L)'
;MSVLTVDVNTDIHQARRFPAWIALFVFSAVCLAAMTSTTEEGRNTKENWVVAASCMSMLVAFLASAAYLFARPHFVGRSIEVLAGLFLLVVWCVAWPVIMNIDHGIAVVAAQGGGLFIINANLYFFTWLALAAVLFIVASAAQEFAKLSLIPSRTNARWLALAAASIIVMSSAARVLRDTSTCQLAAFDDSEYCRRTRWAVGLGCISTIIALFFLVASRCFTLFLTVEFAISTLLLVLWCFGVGYITFGNTPGATISNIYFGAWIAFLVTVFQFADNFREYMATRSEEGGGPNSKNQNDSADAMEKQDEPTSSPHKDDNDEDSYDEVDMSSGAAYKIGDDEDDEDMPSRRRNDDSY
;
A
#
# COMPACT_ATOMS: atom_id res chain seq x y z
N MET A 1 -46.42 11.39 -9.54
CA MET A 1 -45.57 10.19 -9.42
C MET A 1 -44.15 10.63 -9.71
N SER A 2 -43.36 10.91 -8.67
CA SER A 2 -41.96 11.26 -8.84
C SER A 2 -41.18 9.96 -9.01
N VAL A 3 -40.62 9.74 -10.21
CA VAL A 3 -39.78 8.58 -10.47
C VAL A 3 -38.54 8.73 -9.60
N LEU A 4 -38.40 7.81 -8.64
CA LEU A 4 -37.27 7.76 -7.72
C LEU A 4 -36.10 7.18 -8.52
N THR A 5 -35.38 8.03 -9.24
CA THR A 5 -34.14 7.65 -9.92
C THR A 5 -33.11 7.35 -8.84
N VAL A 6 -33.00 6.07 -8.48
CA VAL A 6 -31.92 5.58 -7.62
C VAL A 6 -30.63 5.79 -8.40
N ASP A 7 -29.75 6.63 -7.86
CA ASP A 7 -28.49 6.99 -8.49
C ASP A 7 -27.48 5.84 -8.30
N VAL A 8 -27.54 4.87 -9.22
CA VAL A 8 -26.79 3.59 -9.20
C VAL A 8 -25.29 3.78 -8.96
N ASN A 9 -24.71 4.91 -9.40
CA ASN A 9 -23.29 5.21 -9.20
C ASN A 9 -22.91 5.36 -7.72
N THR A 10 -23.81 5.90 -6.90
CA THR A 10 -23.54 6.12 -5.47
C THR A 10 -23.40 4.81 -4.71
N ASP A 11 -24.19 3.80 -5.07
CA ASP A 11 -24.22 2.51 -4.39
C ASP A 11 -22.95 1.68 -4.62
N ILE A 12 -22.33 1.82 -5.80
CA ILE A 12 -21.09 1.10 -6.15
C ILE A 12 -19.91 1.66 -5.35
N HIS A 13 -19.78 2.99 -5.26
CA HIS A 13 -18.71 3.63 -4.47
C HIS A 13 -18.80 3.27 -2.98
N GLN A 14 -20.01 3.29 -2.45
CA GLN A 14 -20.29 2.95 -1.05
C GLN A 14 -19.92 1.50 -0.69
N ALA A 15 -20.05 0.55 -1.63
CA ALA A 15 -19.74 -0.86 -1.38
C ALA A 15 -18.23 -1.13 -1.23
N ARG A 16 -17.35 -0.25 -1.73
CA ARG A 16 -15.88 -0.48 -1.73
C ARG A 16 -15.25 -0.42 -0.33
N ARG A 17 -15.89 0.23 0.63
CA ARG A 17 -15.40 0.35 2.02
C ARG A 17 -15.70 -0.87 2.87
N PHE A 18 -16.72 -1.66 2.53
CA PHE A 18 -17.12 -2.82 3.31
C PHE A 18 -15.99 -3.88 3.42
N PRO A 19 -15.31 -4.28 2.33
CA PRO A 19 -14.15 -5.16 2.44
C PRO A 19 -13.03 -4.60 3.32
N ALA A 20 -12.82 -3.29 3.33
CA ALA A 20 -11.79 -2.65 4.15
C ALA A 20 -12.13 -2.72 5.65
N TRP A 21 -13.40 -2.55 6.02
CA TRP A 21 -13.87 -2.75 7.40
C TRP A 21 -13.70 -4.19 7.87
N ILE A 22 -14.02 -5.18 7.03
CA ILE A 22 -13.77 -6.59 7.32
C ILE A 22 -12.28 -6.86 7.46
N ALA A 23 -11.47 -6.38 6.53
CA ALA A 23 -10.02 -6.54 6.56
C ALA A 23 -9.44 -5.97 7.85
N LEU A 24 -9.86 -4.77 8.26
CA LEU A 24 -9.44 -4.15 9.52
C LEU A 24 -9.82 -4.98 10.74
N PHE A 25 -11.01 -5.57 10.77
CA PHE A 25 -11.42 -6.49 11.84
C PHE A 25 -10.46 -7.69 11.91
N VAL A 26 -10.21 -8.37 10.79
CA VAL A 26 -9.31 -9.52 10.71
C VAL A 26 -7.89 -9.14 11.13
N PHE A 27 -7.36 -8.03 10.61
CA PHE A 27 -6.00 -7.59 10.94
C PHE A 27 -5.86 -7.24 12.41
N SER A 28 -6.86 -6.59 13.00
CA SER A 28 -6.88 -6.27 14.43
C SER A 28 -6.97 -7.53 15.29
N ALA A 29 -7.74 -8.54 14.85
CA ALA A 29 -7.83 -9.83 15.53
C ALA A 29 -6.49 -10.59 15.50
N VAL A 30 -5.78 -10.58 14.37
CA VAL A 30 -4.43 -11.18 14.28
C VAL A 30 -3.44 -10.44 15.17
N CYS A 31 -3.47 -9.11 15.21
CA CYS A 31 -2.63 -8.32 16.13
C CYS A 31 -2.90 -8.68 17.60
N LEU A 32 -4.18 -8.82 17.97
CA LEU A 32 -4.58 -9.22 19.31
C LEU A 32 -4.08 -10.63 19.65
N ALA A 33 -4.30 -11.60 18.75
CA ALA A 33 -3.85 -12.97 18.92
C ALA A 33 -2.32 -13.04 19.09
N ALA A 34 -1.57 -12.31 18.24
CA ALA A 34 -0.12 -12.24 18.27
C ALA A 34 0.43 -11.64 19.57
N MET A 35 -0.28 -10.69 20.19
CA MET A 35 0.09 -10.13 21.50
C MET A 35 -0.24 -11.08 22.65
N THR A 36 -1.35 -11.82 22.54
CA THR A 36 -1.74 -12.76 23.60
C THR A 36 -0.85 -13.99 23.65
N SER A 37 -0.30 -14.43 22.51
CA SER A 37 0.56 -15.61 22.44
C SER A 37 1.98 -15.39 22.98
N THR A 38 2.47 -14.15 23.00
CA THR A 38 3.83 -13.83 23.46
C THR A 38 3.91 -13.53 24.96
N THR A 39 2.79 -13.59 25.68
CA THR A 39 2.75 -13.21 27.10
C THR A 39 2.81 -14.43 28.02
N GLU A 40 4.00 -14.89 28.41
CA GLU A 40 4.08 -15.94 29.43
C GLU A 40 4.29 -15.40 30.86
N GLU A 41 4.91 -14.23 31.11
CA GLU A 41 4.97 -13.66 32.47
C GLU A 41 5.29 -12.14 32.45
N GLY A 42 4.39 -11.31 33.00
CA GLY A 42 4.65 -9.89 33.32
C GLY A 42 4.54 -8.86 32.16
N ARG A 43 3.32 -8.59 31.66
CA ARG A 43 3.12 -7.57 30.61
C ARG A 43 3.59 -6.17 31.01
N ASN A 44 4.33 -5.54 30.10
CA ASN A 44 4.64 -4.12 30.21
C ASN A 44 3.38 -3.27 29.93
N THR A 45 3.25 -2.11 30.55
CA THR A 45 2.23 -1.09 30.25
C THR A 45 2.12 -0.78 28.75
N LYS A 46 3.24 -0.83 28.01
CA LYS A 46 3.25 -0.62 26.55
C LYS A 46 2.54 -1.73 25.80
N GLU A 47 2.76 -2.99 26.17
CA GLU A 47 2.09 -4.15 25.58
C GLU A 47 0.59 -4.15 25.89
N ASN A 48 0.22 -3.82 27.13
CA ASN A 48 -1.17 -3.66 27.53
C ASN A 48 -1.89 -2.60 26.67
N TRP A 49 -1.19 -1.53 26.32
CA TRP A 49 -1.72 -0.49 25.46
C TRP A 49 -1.91 -0.96 24.01
N VAL A 50 -0.99 -1.76 23.47
CA VAL A 50 -1.13 -2.39 22.14
C VAL A 50 -2.29 -3.38 22.10
N VAL A 51 -2.47 -4.18 23.16
CA VAL A 51 -3.63 -5.07 23.32
C VAL A 51 -4.92 -4.26 23.32
N ALA A 52 -4.99 -3.19 24.11
CA ALA A 52 -6.16 -2.32 24.17
C ALA A 52 -6.48 -1.68 22.80
N ALA A 53 -5.47 -1.17 22.08
CA ALA A 53 -5.63 -0.61 20.75
C ALA A 53 -6.18 -1.64 19.75
N SER A 54 -5.64 -2.87 19.77
CA SER A 54 -6.11 -3.97 18.92
C SER A 54 -7.55 -4.38 19.24
N CYS A 55 -7.91 -4.47 20.52
CA CYS A 55 -9.28 -4.75 20.98
C CYS A 55 -10.28 -3.67 20.55
N MET A 56 -9.94 -2.39 20.77
CA MET A 56 -10.79 -1.26 20.33
C MET A 56 -10.97 -1.27 18.82
N SER A 57 -9.89 -1.46 18.06
CA SER A 57 -9.95 -1.51 16.59
C SER A 57 -10.82 -2.67 16.10
N MET A 58 -10.62 -3.86 16.65
CA MET A 58 -11.42 -5.04 16.33
C MET A 58 -12.91 -4.82 16.64
N LEU A 59 -13.25 -4.28 17.82
CA LEU A 59 -14.63 -4.03 18.21
C LEU A 59 -15.32 -3.01 17.30
N VAL A 60 -14.68 -1.88 17.02
CA VAL A 60 -15.27 -0.85 16.14
C VAL A 60 -15.40 -1.37 14.72
N ALA A 61 -14.40 -2.09 14.20
CA ALA A 61 -14.47 -2.67 12.85
C ALA A 61 -15.55 -3.75 12.72
N PHE A 62 -15.76 -4.56 13.76
CA PHE A 62 -16.88 -5.51 13.82
C PHE A 62 -18.23 -4.79 13.80
N LEU A 63 -18.42 -3.79 14.65
CA LEU A 63 -19.67 -3.02 14.71
C LEU A 63 -19.95 -2.28 13.40
N ALA A 64 -18.92 -1.71 12.76
CA ALA A 64 -19.02 -1.08 11.46
C ALA A 64 -19.42 -2.09 10.37
N SER A 65 -18.80 -3.27 10.35
CA SER A 65 -19.13 -4.35 9.41
C SER A 65 -20.58 -4.82 9.58
N ALA A 66 -21.03 -5.00 10.84
CA ALA A 66 -22.41 -5.33 11.14
C ALA A 66 -23.38 -4.21 10.72
N ALA A 67 -23.02 -2.94 10.95
CA ALA A 67 -23.82 -1.80 10.52
C ALA A 67 -23.94 -1.71 8.98
N TYR A 68 -22.89 -2.09 8.25
CA TYR A 68 -22.94 -2.22 6.79
C TYR A 68 -23.96 -3.26 6.32
N LEU A 69 -24.11 -4.37 7.04
CA LEU A 69 -25.03 -5.46 6.70
C LEU A 69 -26.47 -5.15 7.11
N PHE A 70 -26.68 -4.64 8.33
CA PHE A 70 -28.02 -4.53 8.93
C PHE A 70 -28.58 -3.11 8.98
N ALA A 71 -27.73 -2.08 8.92
CA ALA A 71 -28.11 -0.68 9.11
C ALA A 71 -27.50 0.24 8.04
N ARG A 72 -27.32 -0.28 6.82
CA ARG A 72 -26.64 0.41 5.70
C ARG A 72 -27.09 1.87 5.50
N PRO A 73 -28.41 2.21 5.45
CA PRO A 73 -28.86 3.58 5.19
C PRO A 73 -28.51 4.59 6.30
N HIS A 74 -28.25 4.10 7.51
CA HIS A 74 -27.93 4.90 8.69
C HIS A 74 -26.42 5.04 8.93
N PHE A 75 -25.62 4.13 8.37
CA PHE A 75 -24.18 4.10 8.59
C PHE A 75 -23.38 4.63 7.40
N VAL A 76 -23.64 4.11 6.19
CA VAL A 76 -22.76 4.32 5.04
C VAL A 76 -22.87 5.73 4.49
N GLY A 77 -21.72 6.40 4.33
CA GLY A 77 -21.66 7.79 3.88
C GLY A 77 -22.19 8.80 4.91
N ARG A 78 -22.44 8.37 6.16
CA ARG A 78 -22.89 9.24 7.25
C ARG A 78 -21.71 9.65 8.14
N SER A 79 -21.93 10.70 8.94
CA SER A 79 -20.88 11.24 9.84
C SER A 79 -20.40 10.22 10.86
N ILE A 80 -21.24 9.23 11.20
CA ILE A 80 -20.90 8.14 12.13
C ILE A 80 -19.77 7.28 11.56
N GLU A 81 -19.83 6.92 10.27
CA GLU A 81 -18.77 6.15 9.62
C GLU A 81 -17.44 6.93 9.60
N VAL A 82 -17.49 8.22 9.25
CA VAL A 82 -16.29 9.09 9.26
C VAL A 82 -15.71 9.20 10.66
N LEU A 83 -16.55 9.42 11.67
CA LEU A 83 -16.10 9.56 13.05
C LEU A 83 -15.45 8.26 13.54
N ALA A 84 -16.02 7.10 13.22
CA ALA A 84 -15.45 5.80 13.53
C ALA A 84 -14.09 5.60 12.82
N GLY A 85 -14.00 5.93 11.53
CA GLY A 85 -12.75 5.87 10.78
C GLY A 85 -11.66 6.80 11.35
N LEU A 86 -12.00 8.05 11.66
CA LEU A 86 -11.08 9.02 12.26
C LEU A 86 -10.61 8.60 13.66
N PHE A 87 -11.52 8.09 14.49
CA PHE A 87 -11.18 7.54 15.79
C PHE A 87 -10.13 6.42 15.66
N LEU A 88 -10.38 5.48 14.75
CA LEU A 88 -9.44 4.38 14.50
C LEU A 88 -8.12 4.85 13.90
N LEU A 89 -8.14 5.91 13.09
CA LEU A 89 -6.91 6.51 12.57
C LEU A 89 -6.06 7.06 13.71
N VAL A 90 -6.66 7.75 14.68
CA VAL A 90 -5.94 8.22 15.88
C VAL A 90 -5.38 7.04 16.68
N VAL A 91 -6.19 6.00 16.92
CA VAL A 91 -5.74 4.79 17.64
C VAL A 91 -4.51 4.19 16.96
N TRP A 92 -4.55 3.98 15.64
CA TRP A 92 -3.45 3.36 14.90
C TRP A 92 -2.24 4.28 14.71
N CYS A 93 -2.43 5.58 14.55
CA CYS A 93 -1.33 6.55 14.52
C CYS A 93 -0.53 6.59 15.83
N VAL A 94 -1.17 6.30 16.97
CA VAL A 94 -0.48 6.20 18.27
C VAL A 94 0.02 4.77 18.52
N ALA A 95 -0.72 3.73 18.10
CA ALA A 95 -0.35 2.31 18.24
C ALA A 95 0.92 1.98 17.45
N TRP A 96 0.97 2.41 16.20
CA TRP A 96 2.01 2.04 15.27
C TRP A 96 3.42 2.43 15.76
N PRO A 97 3.71 3.67 16.23
CA PRO A 97 5.02 4.01 16.77
C PRO A 97 5.41 3.21 18.02
N VAL A 98 4.44 2.86 18.87
CA VAL A 98 4.70 2.07 20.09
C VAL A 98 5.12 0.65 19.71
N ILE A 99 4.43 0.02 18.75
CA ILE A 99 4.72 -1.33 18.28
C ILE A 99 6.05 -1.39 17.54
N MET A 100 6.32 -0.38 16.70
CA MET A 100 7.52 -0.29 15.86
C MET A 100 8.73 0.30 16.59
N ASN A 101 8.64 0.52 17.91
CA ASN A 101 9.79 0.97 18.68
C ASN A 101 10.68 -0.21 19.09
N ILE A 102 11.95 -0.14 18.69
CA ILE A 102 12.99 -1.11 19.01
C ILE A 102 13.20 -1.21 20.52
N ASP A 103 13.11 -0.09 21.24
CA ASP A 103 13.33 -0.04 22.69
C ASP A 103 12.26 -0.78 23.48
N HIS A 104 11.08 -0.97 22.89
CA HIS A 104 9.99 -1.70 23.53
C HIS A 104 10.08 -3.21 23.29
N GLY A 105 10.79 -3.64 22.25
CA GLY A 105 10.94 -5.07 21.93
C GLY A 105 9.61 -5.80 21.75
N ILE A 106 8.61 -5.17 21.12
CA ILE A 106 7.27 -5.76 20.92
C ILE A 106 7.18 -6.47 19.57
N ALA A 107 7.37 -5.74 18.46
CA ALA A 107 7.41 -6.32 17.11
C ALA A 107 8.83 -6.44 16.55
N VAL A 108 9.73 -5.55 16.98
CA VAL A 108 11.10 -5.44 16.46
C VAL A 108 12.10 -5.24 17.60
N VAL A 109 13.30 -5.81 17.45
CA VAL A 109 14.43 -5.68 18.39
C VAL A 109 15.72 -5.33 17.64
N ALA A 110 16.69 -4.73 18.34
CA ALA A 110 18.02 -4.55 17.79
C ALA A 110 18.78 -5.89 17.82
N ALA A 111 19.25 -6.35 16.67
CA ALA A 111 20.17 -7.48 16.57
C ALA A 111 21.56 -7.08 17.11
N GLN A 112 22.32 -8.05 17.62
CA GLN A 112 23.68 -7.82 18.17
C GLN A 112 24.66 -7.18 17.17
N GLY A 113 24.37 -7.21 15.86
CA GLY A 113 25.15 -6.55 14.80
C GLY A 113 24.63 -5.17 14.37
N GLY A 114 23.73 -4.53 15.13
CA GLY A 114 23.15 -3.22 14.78
C GLY A 114 22.03 -3.27 13.73
N GLY A 115 21.61 -4.47 13.31
CA GLY A 115 20.46 -4.66 12.43
C GLY A 115 19.12 -4.62 13.18
N LEU A 116 18.03 -4.43 12.44
CA LEU A 116 16.66 -4.56 12.95
C LEU A 116 16.18 -5.99 12.76
N PHE A 117 15.77 -6.68 13.82
CA PHE A 117 15.20 -8.03 13.74
C PHE A 117 13.72 -8.03 14.10
N ILE A 118 12.89 -8.69 13.29
CA ILE A 118 11.45 -8.83 13.55
C ILE A 118 11.24 -10.05 14.44
N ILE A 119 10.83 -9.82 15.68
CA ILE A 119 10.55 -10.90 16.64
C ILE A 119 9.11 -11.42 16.54
N ASN A 120 8.17 -10.58 16.08
CA ASN A 120 6.77 -10.96 15.91
C ASN A 120 6.28 -10.50 14.53
N ALA A 121 6.46 -11.37 13.54
CA ALA A 121 6.11 -11.07 12.15
C ALA A 121 4.62 -10.77 11.98
N ASN A 122 3.74 -11.54 12.63
CA ASN A 122 2.29 -11.32 12.55
C ASN A 122 1.94 -9.91 13.05
N LEU A 123 2.41 -9.53 14.24
CA LEU A 123 2.16 -8.18 14.75
C LEU A 123 2.79 -7.11 13.84
N TYR A 124 4.00 -7.32 13.35
CA TYR A 124 4.67 -6.37 12.45
C TYR A 124 3.84 -6.12 11.17
N PHE A 125 3.44 -7.17 10.45
CA PHE A 125 2.73 -7.04 9.18
C PHE A 125 1.28 -6.58 9.35
N PHE A 126 0.55 -7.17 10.29
CA PHE A 126 -0.88 -6.88 10.42
C PHE A 126 -1.16 -5.50 10.98
N THR A 127 -0.23 -4.89 11.72
CA THR A 127 -0.36 -3.49 12.17
C THR A 127 -0.18 -2.49 11.02
N TRP A 128 0.71 -2.78 10.08
CA TRP A 128 0.80 -2.04 8.81
C TRP A 128 -0.47 -2.17 7.97
N LEU A 129 -0.98 -3.39 7.82
CA LEU A 129 -2.21 -3.65 7.07
C LEU A 129 -3.43 -2.99 7.72
N ALA A 130 -3.51 -3.00 9.06
CA ALA A 130 -4.56 -2.30 9.80
C ALA A 130 -4.50 -0.78 9.60
N LEU A 131 -3.31 -0.18 9.68
CA LEU A 131 -3.12 1.24 9.40
C LEU A 131 -3.52 1.58 7.96
N ALA A 132 -3.12 0.77 6.97
CA ALA A 132 -3.48 0.94 5.57
C ALA A 132 -5.00 0.85 5.33
N ALA A 133 -5.67 -0.12 5.96
CA ALA A 133 -7.12 -0.27 5.88
C ALA A 133 -7.85 0.95 6.45
N VAL A 134 -7.41 1.47 7.60
CA VAL A 134 -7.99 2.66 8.22
C VAL A 134 -7.76 3.91 7.37
N LEU A 135 -6.56 4.09 6.81
CA LEU A 135 -6.28 5.19 5.89
C LEU A 135 -7.18 5.12 4.66
N PHE A 136 -7.41 3.93 4.10
CA PHE A 136 -8.32 3.73 2.98
C PHE A 136 -9.76 4.10 3.34
N ILE A 137 -10.26 3.65 4.50
CA ILE A 137 -11.60 3.97 5.00
C ILE A 137 -11.77 5.50 5.15
N VAL A 138 -10.82 6.16 5.82
CA VAL A 138 -10.88 7.61 6.04
C VAL A 138 -10.77 8.38 4.73
N ALA A 139 -9.85 8.00 3.84
CA ALA A 139 -9.67 8.67 2.56
C ALA A 139 -10.91 8.55 1.67
N SER A 140 -11.50 7.35 1.57
CA SER A 140 -12.72 7.13 0.79
C SER A 140 -13.93 7.84 1.39
N ALA A 141 -14.07 7.88 2.73
CA ALA A 141 -15.12 8.65 3.37
C ALA A 141 -14.92 10.18 3.23
N ALA A 142 -13.68 10.67 3.34
CA ALA A 142 -13.37 12.08 3.13
C ALA A 142 -13.66 12.55 1.70
N GLN A 143 -13.43 11.69 0.69
CA GLN A 143 -13.78 11.96 -0.71
C GLN A 143 -15.28 12.24 -0.88
N GLU A 144 -16.14 11.43 -0.26
CA GLU A 144 -17.59 11.65 -0.30
C GLU A 144 -17.99 12.93 0.44
N PHE A 145 -17.43 13.16 1.63
CA PHE A 145 -17.79 14.32 2.46
C PHE A 145 -17.38 15.65 1.84
N ALA A 146 -16.19 15.71 1.27
CA ALA A 146 -15.69 16.95 0.72
C ALA A 146 -16.41 17.37 -0.58
N LYS A 147 -17.17 16.45 -1.22
CA LYS A 147 -17.67 16.57 -2.61
C LYS A 147 -16.60 16.98 -3.61
N LEU A 148 -15.34 17.00 -3.18
CA LEU A 148 -14.22 17.14 -4.04
C LEU A 148 -14.23 15.84 -4.82
N SER A 149 -14.29 15.93 -6.15
CA SER A 149 -13.85 14.88 -7.05
C SER A 149 -12.34 14.69 -6.86
N LEU A 150 -11.98 14.29 -5.65
CA LEU A 150 -10.71 13.74 -5.23
C LEU A 150 -10.63 12.28 -5.63
N ILE A 151 -11.55 11.77 -6.47
CA ILE A 151 -11.31 10.56 -7.26
C ILE A 151 -9.92 10.78 -7.83
N PRO A 152 -8.90 10.10 -7.30
CA PRO A 152 -7.60 10.25 -7.86
C PRO A 152 -7.79 9.74 -9.28
N SER A 153 -7.43 10.53 -10.28
CA SER A 153 -7.05 9.90 -11.53
C SER A 153 -6.12 8.73 -11.16
N ARG A 154 -6.21 7.62 -11.88
CA ARG A 154 -5.37 6.44 -11.62
C ARG A 154 -3.90 6.85 -11.43
N THR A 155 -3.49 7.87 -12.16
CA THR A 155 -2.25 8.64 -12.07
C THR A 155 -2.01 9.29 -10.70
N ASN A 156 -2.94 10.10 -10.18
CA ASN A 156 -2.83 10.75 -8.87
C ASN A 156 -2.71 9.74 -7.71
N ALA A 157 -3.42 8.61 -7.78
CA ALA A 157 -3.29 7.57 -6.76
C ALA A 157 -1.86 7.02 -6.66
N ARG A 158 -1.20 6.83 -7.81
CA ARG A 158 0.17 6.34 -7.86
C ARG A 158 1.20 7.36 -7.43
N TRP A 159 1.04 8.63 -7.81
CA TRP A 159 1.89 9.70 -7.30
C TRP A 159 1.79 9.80 -5.76
N LEU A 160 0.59 9.68 -5.21
CA LEU A 160 0.40 9.63 -3.76
C LEU A 160 1.04 8.39 -3.12
N ALA A 161 0.87 7.21 -3.73
CA ALA A 161 1.49 5.98 -3.25
C ALA A 161 3.02 6.07 -3.28
N LEU A 162 3.61 6.65 -4.33
CA LEU A 162 5.04 6.89 -4.44
C LEU A 162 5.52 7.86 -3.36
N ALA A 163 4.79 8.96 -3.13
CA ALA A 163 5.11 9.91 -2.07
C ALA A 163 5.12 9.23 -0.70
N ALA A 164 4.09 8.43 -0.40
CA ALA A 164 3.98 7.70 0.86
C ALA A 164 5.12 6.69 1.05
N ALA A 165 5.39 5.84 0.05
CA ALA A 165 6.49 4.87 0.10
C ALA A 165 7.85 5.56 0.27
N SER A 166 8.07 6.67 -0.45
CA SER A 166 9.30 7.46 -0.38
C SER A 166 9.47 8.13 1.00
N ILE A 167 8.39 8.61 1.62
CA ILE A 167 8.41 9.13 3.00
C ILE A 167 8.77 8.02 3.99
N ILE A 168 8.23 6.81 3.81
CA ILE A 168 8.57 5.66 4.68
C ILE A 168 10.07 5.35 4.58
N VAL A 169 10.64 5.28 3.38
CA VAL A 169 12.08 5.05 3.17
C VAL A 169 12.90 6.18 3.80
N MET A 170 12.56 7.43 3.50
CA MET A 170 13.27 8.60 4.02
C MET A 170 13.24 8.67 5.54
N SER A 171 12.06 8.55 6.16
CA SER A 171 11.89 8.66 7.61
C SER A 171 12.55 7.51 8.36
N SER A 172 12.43 6.28 7.84
CA SER A 172 13.05 5.10 8.45
C SER A 172 14.57 5.16 8.33
N ALA A 173 15.11 5.55 7.18
CA ALA A 173 16.55 5.71 6.98
C ALA A 173 17.11 6.87 7.82
N ALA A 174 16.39 7.99 7.94
CA ALA A 174 16.79 9.11 8.80
C ALA A 174 16.83 8.70 10.28
N ARG A 175 15.87 7.86 10.72
CA ARG A 175 15.90 7.28 12.06
C ARG A 175 17.14 6.40 12.27
N VAL A 176 17.46 5.52 11.32
CA VAL A 176 18.68 4.70 11.38
C VAL A 176 19.93 5.57 11.49
N LEU A 177 20.05 6.64 10.70
CA LEU A 177 21.19 7.58 10.79
C LEU A 177 21.30 8.25 12.17
N ARG A 178 20.17 8.51 12.83
CA ARG A 178 20.14 9.18 14.13
C ARG A 178 20.40 8.22 15.28
N ASP A 179 19.76 7.05 15.26
CA ASP A 179 19.74 6.11 16.38
C ASP A 179 21.01 5.23 16.39
N THR A 180 21.63 4.98 15.23
CA THR A 180 22.86 4.20 15.13
C THR A 180 24.06 5.09 15.44
N SER A 181 24.58 5.02 16.68
CA SER A 181 25.82 5.70 17.10
C SER A 181 27.00 5.42 16.17
N THR A 182 26.97 4.28 15.48
CA THR A 182 27.92 3.90 14.44
C THR A 182 27.99 4.89 13.28
N CYS A 183 26.92 5.60 12.92
CA CYS A 183 27.00 6.64 11.87
C CYS A 183 27.40 8.02 12.41
N GLN A 184 27.55 8.18 13.73
CA GLN A 184 27.96 9.45 14.36
C GLN A 184 29.44 9.44 14.76
N LEU A 185 30.04 8.27 15.02
CA LEU A 185 31.47 8.18 15.29
C LEU A 185 32.25 8.43 13.99
N ALA A 186 33.15 9.41 14.01
CA ALA A 186 34.01 9.77 12.87
C ALA A 186 34.80 8.58 12.29
N ALA A 187 35.10 7.56 13.11
CA ALA A 187 35.77 6.34 12.67
C ALA A 187 34.93 5.46 11.73
N PHE A 188 33.62 5.64 11.70
CA PHE A 188 32.65 4.84 10.94
C PHE A 188 31.82 5.69 9.95
N ASP A 189 32.13 6.98 9.84
CA ASP A 189 31.44 7.93 8.96
C ASP A 189 31.51 7.50 7.48
N ASP A 190 32.60 6.84 7.09
CA ASP A 190 32.81 6.30 5.74
C ASP A 190 32.44 4.82 5.60
N SER A 191 31.71 4.26 6.58
CA SER A 191 31.18 2.91 6.42
C SER A 191 30.17 2.86 5.28
N GLU A 192 30.26 1.80 4.46
CA GLU A 192 29.37 1.59 3.32
C GLU A 192 27.89 1.59 3.73
N TYR A 193 27.60 1.09 4.94
CA TYR A 193 26.28 1.12 5.55
C TYR A 193 25.75 2.55 5.68
N CYS A 194 26.49 3.46 6.32
CA CYS A 194 26.04 4.85 6.51
C CYS A 194 25.91 5.60 5.18
N ARG A 195 26.80 5.34 4.22
CA ARG A 195 26.70 5.90 2.86
C ARG A 195 25.43 5.45 2.14
N ARG A 196 25.09 4.15 2.22
CA ARG A 196 23.85 3.60 1.65
C ARG A 196 22.61 4.17 2.35
N THR A 197 22.64 4.36 3.66
CA THR A 197 21.53 4.97 4.42
C THR A 197 21.31 6.45 4.05
N ARG A 198 22.38 7.25 3.92
CA ARG A 198 22.30 8.65 3.42
C ARG A 198 21.70 8.71 2.03
N TRP A 199 22.10 7.79 1.16
CA TRP A 199 21.55 7.69 -0.18
C TRP A 199 20.05 7.36 -0.16
N ALA A 200 19.60 6.44 0.70
CA ALA A 200 18.17 6.14 0.89
C ALA A 200 17.36 7.36 1.33
N VAL A 201 17.89 8.17 2.25
CA VAL A 201 17.26 9.44 2.66
C VAL A 201 17.14 10.40 1.47
N GLY A 202 18.22 10.55 0.69
CA GLY A 202 18.23 11.41 -0.49
C GLY A 202 17.23 10.97 -1.57
N LEU A 203 17.23 9.68 -1.92
CA LEU A 203 16.30 9.13 -2.92
C LEU A 203 14.84 9.29 -2.48
N GLY A 204 14.53 8.98 -1.21
CA GLY A 204 13.20 9.16 -0.64
C GLY A 204 12.77 10.63 -0.69
N CYS A 205 13.62 11.56 -0.27
CA CYS A 205 13.33 13.00 -0.29
C CYS A 205 13.04 13.51 -1.70
N ILE A 206 13.91 13.21 -2.67
CA ILE A 206 13.74 13.64 -4.08
C ILE A 206 12.44 13.07 -4.66
N SER A 207 12.17 11.78 -4.44
CA SER A 207 10.97 11.12 -4.95
C SER A 207 9.70 11.69 -4.34
N THR A 208 9.70 12.00 -3.04
CA THR A 208 8.58 12.67 -2.37
C THR A 208 8.33 14.07 -2.95
N ILE A 209 9.37 14.88 -3.15
CA ILE A 209 9.22 16.22 -3.72
C ILE A 209 8.64 16.15 -5.14
N ILE A 210 9.18 15.27 -5.99
CA ILE A 210 8.67 15.09 -7.36
C ILE A 210 7.21 14.62 -7.33
N ALA A 211 6.88 13.63 -6.50
CA ALA A 211 5.53 13.11 -6.42
C ALA A 211 4.51 14.17 -5.94
N LEU A 212 4.86 14.97 -4.93
CA LEU A 212 4.02 16.06 -4.46
C LEU A 212 3.88 17.16 -5.52
N PHE A 213 4.96 17.48 -6.24
CA PHE A 213 4.91 18.42 -7.36
C PHE A 213 3.91 17.96 -8.43
N PHE A 214 3.97 16.70 -8.88
CA PHE A 214 3.03 16.16 -9.87
C PHE A 214 1.59 16.08 -9.35
N LEU A 215 1.37 15.79 -8.08
CA LEU A 215 0.04 15.84 -7.46
C LEU A 215 -0.59 17.24 -7.48
N VAL A 216 0.21 18.28 -7.30
CA VAL A 216 -0.27 19.67 -7.35
C VAL A 216 -0.38 20.12 -8.81
N ALA A 217 0.62 19.84 -9.62
CA ALA A 217 0.68 20.27 -11.01
C ALA A 217 -0.43 19.63 -11.87
N SER A 218 -0.81 18.38 -11.60
CA SER A 218 -1.95 17.71 -12.28
C SER A 218 -3.31 18.37 -11.99
N ARG A 219 -3.39 19.24 -10.97
CA ARG A 219 -4.58 20.04 -10.66
C ARG A 219 -4.56 21.41 -11.35
N CYS A 220 -3.39 21.98 -11.52
CA CYS A 220 -3.23 23.35 -12.03
C CYS A 220 -3.01 23.41 -13.54
N PHE A 221 -2.40 22.37 -14.11
CA PHE A 221 -1.98 22.35 -15.50
C PHE A 221 -2.35 21.02 -16.14
N THR A 222 -2.75 21.07 -17.42
CA THR A 222 -2.66 19.91 -18.30
C THR A 222 -1.18 19.62 -18.51
N LEU A 223 -0.62 18.76 -17.66
CA LEU A 223 0.77 18.35 -17.77
C LEU A 223 1.00 17.72 -19.13
N PHE A 224 2.14 18.05 -19.74
CA PHE A 224 2.57 17.42 -20.98
C PHE A 224 2.88 15.95 -20.68
N LEU A 225 2.10 15.04 -21.29
CA LEU A 225 2.27 13.58 -21.21
C LEU A 225 3.74 13.16 -21.42
N THR A 226 4.46 13.82 -22.32
CA THR A 226 5.89 13.62 -22.58
C THR A 226 6.77 13.86 -21.35
N VAL A 227 6.50 14.92 -20.57
CA VAL A 227 7.26 15.25 -19.36
C VAL A 227 6.95 14.23 -18.26
N GLU A 228 5.70 13.84 -18.11
CA GLU A 228 5.31 12.83 -17.13
C GLU A 228 5.94 11.47 -17.42
N PHE A 229 5.94 11.06 -18.68
CA PHE A 229 6.62 9.85 -19.16
C PHE A 229 8.13 9.90 -18.89
N ALA A 230 8.80 11.03 -19.23
CA ALA A 230 10.23 11.19 -19.01
C ALA A 230 10.61 11.12 -17.52
N ILE A 231 9.86 11.79 -16.64
CA ILE A 231 10.10 11.75 -15.19
C ILE A 231 9.80 10.37 -14.62
N SER A 232 8.75 9.70 -15.07
CA SER A 232 8.44 8.33 -14.64
C SER A 232 9.53 7.35 -15.03
N THR A 233 10.11 7.51 -16.21
CA THR A 233 11.27 6.72 -16.67
C THR A 233 12.50 6.98 -15.80
N LEU A 234 12.80 8.24 -15.49
CA LEU A 234 13.91 8.60 -14.60
C LEU A 234 13.73 7.99 -13.20
N LEU A 235 12.53 8.11 -12.63
CA LEU A 235 12.22 7.53 -11.32
C LEU A 235 12.32 6.01 -11.33
N LEU A 236 11.85 5.34 -12.38
CA LEU A 236 12.00 3.88 -12.53
C LEU A 236 13.46 3.47 -12.52
N VAL A 237 14.33 4.16 -13.26
CA VAL A 237 15.77 3.88 -13.27
C VAL A 237 16.37 4.10 -11.88
N LEU A 238 16.07 5.23 -11.23
CA LEU A 238 16.57 5.54 -9.89
C LEU A 238 16.13 4.51 -8.85
N TRP A 239 14.87 4.06 -8.87
CA TRP A 239 14.35 3.05 -7.94
C TRP A 239 14.80 1.64 -8.27
N CYS A 240 15.10 1.32 -9.53
CA CYS A 240 15.72 0.05 -9.91
C CYS A 240 17.11 -0.09 -9.27
N PHE A 241 17.96 0.93 -9.44
CA PHE A 241 19.25 0.98 -8.74
C PHE A 241 19.07 1.07 -7.22
N GLY A 242 18.07 1.83 -6.79
CA GLY A 242 17.84 2.10 -5.38
C GLY A 242 17.43 0.90 -4.58
N VAL A 243 16.54 0.07 -5.09
CA VAL A 243 16.23 -1.22 -4.45
C VAL A 243 17.52 -2.03 -4.33
N GLY A 244 18.28 -2.21 -5.41
CA GLY A 244 19.50 -2.99 -5.35
C GLY A 244 20.54 -2.46 -4.35
N TYR A 245 20.74 -1.15 -4.31
CA TYR A 245 21.72 -0.52 -3.43
C TYR A 245 21.28 -0.49 -1.96
N ILE A 246 19.98 -0.32 -1.69
CA ILE A 246 19.41 -0.23 -0.34
C ILE A 246 19.15 -1.61 0.27
N THR A 247 18.80 -2.64 -0.51
CA THR A 247 18.32 -3.92 0.03
C THR A 247 19.27 -5.11 -0.15
N PHE A 248 20.29 -5.04 -1.03
CA PHE A 248 21.22 -6.15 -1.23
C PHE A 248 22.59 -5.95 -0.56
N GLY A 249 23.03 -6.98 0.19
CA GLY A 249 24.32 -7.00 0.90
C GLY A 249 24.18 -6.60 2.37
N ASN A 250 25.23 -6.03 2.96
CA ASN A 250 25.20 -5.51 4.33
C ASN A 250 24.67 -4.07 4.35
N THR A 251 23.35 -3.90 4.22
CA THR A 251 22.71 -2.59 3.99
C THR A 251 21.61 -2.30 5.02
N PRO A 252 21.20 -1.03 5.18
CA PRO A 252 20.11 -0.67 6.09
C PRO A 252 18.77 -1.31 5.75
N GLY A 253 18.57 -1.71 4.49
CA GLY A 253 17.37 -2.40 4.02
C GLY A 253 17.55 -3.91 3.88
N ALA A 254 18.70 -4.50 4.20
CA ALA A 254 18.92 -5.93 3.99
C ALA A 254 18.06 -6.79 4.91
N THR A 255 17.90 -6.36 6.16
CA THR A 255 16.97 -7.01 7.07
C THR A 255 15.55 -6.52 6.81
N ILE A 256 14.60 -7.45 6.89
CA ILE A 256 13.17 -7.18 6.72
C ILE A 256 12.78 -6.04 7.68
N SER A 257 12.50 -4.87 7.10
CA SER A 257 12.31 -3.61 7.81
C SER A 257 11.44 -2.66 7.00
N ASN A 258 11.05 -1.54 7.60
CA ASN A 258 10.28 -0.50 6.91
C ASN A 258 11.01 0.05 5.67
N ILE A 259 12.35 0.10 5.72
CA ILE A 259 13.18 0.53 4.58
C ILE A 259 13.06 -0.48 3.44
N TYR A 260 13.13 -1.79 3.74
CA TYR A 260 12.98 -2.85 2.76
C TYR A 260 11.63 -2.75 2.04
N PHE A 261 10.52 -2.74 2.78
CA PHE A 261 9.18 -2.67 2.18
C PHE A 261 8.92 -1.35 1.47
N GLY A 262 9.30 -0.22 2.06
CA GLY A 262 9.15 1.08 1.43
C GLY A 262 9.87 1.16 0.09
N ALA A 263 11.10 0.62 0.00
CA ALA A 263 11.87 0.63 -1.24
C ALA A 263 11.24 -0.24 -2.33
N TRP A 264 10.79 -1.45 -1.98
CA TRP A 264 10.10 -2.34 -2.92
C TRP A 264 8.76 -1.77 -3.39
N ILE A 265 7.95 -1.21 -2.48
CA ILE A 265 6.68 -0.56 -2.84
C ILE A 265 6.95 0.61 -3.79
N ALA A 266 7.91 1.48 -3.47
CA ALA A 266 8.24 2.61 -4.33
C ALA A 266 8.67 2.14 -5.73
N PHE A 267 9.53 1.12 -5.82
CA PHE A 267 9.92 0.52 -7.09
C PHE A 267 8.72 -0.03 -7.88
N LEU A 268 7.88 -0.86 -7.28
CA LEU A 268 6.69 -1.41 -7.95
C LEU A 268 5.75 -0.31 -8.43
N VAL A 269 5.54 0.74 -7.61
CA VAL A 269 4.73 1.90 -8.00
C VAL A 269 5.34 2.59 -9.22
N THR A 270 6.67 2.80 -9.26
CA THR A 270 7.32 3.41 -10.44
C THR A 270 7.24 2.54 -11.69
N VAL A 271 7.27 1.20 -11.57
CA VAL A 271 7.05 0.27 -12.69
C VAL A 271 5.65 0.45 -13.27
N PHE A 272 4.63 0.46 -12.41
CA PHE A 272 3.24 0.64 -12.86
C PHE A 272 2.98 2.04 -13.41
N GLN A 273 3.60 3.07 -12.83
CA GLN A 273 3.52 4.44 -13.31
C GLN A 273 4.12 4.55 -14.71
N PHE A 274 5.32 4.00 -14.92
CA PHE A 274 5.98 3.96 -16.23
C PHE A 274 5.14 3.22 -17.26
N ALA A 275 4.61 2.03 -16.93
CA ALA A 275 3.85 1.20 -17.86
C ALA A 275 2.60 1.91 -18.39
N ASP A 276 1.87 2.61 -17.52
CA ASP A 276 0.68 3.35 -17.93
C ASP A 276 1.03 4.58 -18.77
N ASN A 277 2.04 5.35 -18.35
CA ASN A 277 2.50 6.51 -19.11
C ASN A 277 3.08 6.12 -20.48
N PHE A 278 3.72 4.94 -20.57
CA PHE A 278 4.20 4.38 -21.83
C PHE A 278 3.04 4.01 -22.76
N ARG A 279 2.00 3.36 -22.22
CA ARG A 279 0.80 3.00 -22.99
C ARG A 279 0.10 4.23 -23.56
N GLU A 280 -0.10 5.25 -22.73
CA GLU A 280 -0.72 6.51 -23.17
C GLU A 280 0.14 7.22 -24.22
N TYR A 281 1.47 7.29 -24.01
CA TYR A 281 2.39 7.89 -24.98
C TYR A 281 2.36 7.20 -26.35
N MET A 282 2.31 5.86 -26.36
CA MET A 282 2.22 5.07 -27.60
C MET A 282 0.87 5.22 -28.30
N ALA A 283 -0.23 5.34 -27.54
CA ALA A 283 -1.56 5.57 -28.09
C ALA A 283 -1.61 6.91 -28.84
N THR A 284 -1.12 8.00 -28.24
CA THR A 284 -1.07 9.32 -28.88
C THR A 284 -0.24 9.32 -30.17
N ARG A 285 0.91 8.63 -30.19
CA ARG A 285 1.72 8.52 -31.42
C ARG A 285 1.05 7.75 -32.55
N SER A 286 0.22 6.77 -32.21
CA SER A 286 -0.51 5.98 -33.22
C SER A 286 -1.57 6.83 -33.92
N GLU A 287 -2.19 7.77 -33.21
CA GLU A 287 -3.16 8.71 -33.76
C GLU A 287 -2.49 9.78 -34.66
N GLU A 288 -1.31 10.29 -34.28
CA GLU A 288 -0.56 11.25 -35.10
C GLU A 288 0.02 10.64 -36.39
N GLY A 289 0.38 9.36 -36.35
CA GLY A 289 0.91 8.63 -37.52
C GLY A 289 -0.16 8.23 -38.55
N GLY A 290 -1.43 8.22 -38.15
CA GLY A 290 -2.59 8.05 -39.03
C GLY A 290 -2.83 9.31 -39.86
N GLY A 291 -1.96 9.57 -40.85
CA GLY A 291 -2.02 10.76 -41.67
C GLY A 291 -3.42 11.05 -42.26
N PRO A 292 -3.72 12.32 -42.60
CA PRO A 292 -5.06 12.80 -42.98
C PRO A 292 -5.70 12.15 -44.23
N ASN A 293 -5.06 11.16 -44.84
CA ASN A 293 -5.49 10.56 -46.11
C ASN A 293 -6.63 9.54 -45.99
N SER A 294 -7.06 9.16 -44.78
CA SER A 294 -8.17 8.20 -44.62
C SER A 294 -9.58 8.84 -44.54
N LYS A 295 -9.70 10.18 -44.46
CA LYS A 295 -11.01 10.84 -44.38
C LYS A 295 -11.65 11.19 -45.72
N ASN A 296 -10.93 11.09 -46.84
CA ASN A 296 -11.47 11.44 -48.16
C ASN A 296 -12.08 10.27 -48.95
N GLN A 297 -12.15 9.05 -48.40
CA GLN A 297 -12.61 7.88 -49.17
C GLN A 297 -14.06 7.45 -48.89
N ASN A 298 -14.74 8.01 -47.88
CA ASN A 298 -16.14 7.66 -47.57
C ASN A 298 -17.17 8.74 -47.96
N ASP A 299 -16.78 9.99 -48.23
CA ASP A 299 -17.71 11.04 -48.67
C ASP A 299 -18.13 10.91 -50.16
N SER A 300 -17.64 9.89 -50.87
CA SER A 300 -18.04 9.60 -52.26
C SER A 300 -18.96 8.39 -52.42
N ALA A 301 -19.35 7.70 -51.33
CA ALA A 301 -20.29 6.59 -51.38
C ALA A 301 -21.74 6.97 -50.97
N ASP A 302 -21.93 8.04 -50.19
CA ASP A 302 -23.26 8.46 -49.68
C ASP A 302 -24.05 9.39 -50.63
N ALA A 303 -23.56 9.65 -51.83
CA ALA A 303 -24.29 10.42 -52.84
C ALA A 303 -25.22 9.57 -53.74
N MET A 304 -25.33 8.26 -53.51
CA MET A 304 -26.07 7.37 -54.40
C MET A 304 -26.83 6.25 -53.69
N GLU A 305 -27.60 6.54 -52.65
CA GLU A 305 -28.71 5.66 -52.27
C GLU A 305 -29.89 6.44 -51.68
N LYS A 306 -30.68 7.01 -52.59
CA LYS A 306 -32.01 7.53 -52.32
C LYS A 306 -32.99 6.62 -53.04
N GLN A 307 -33.43 5.54 -52.39
CA GLN A 307 -34.67 4.85 -52.76
C GLN A 307 -35.24 4.05 -51.58
N ASP A 308 -36.26 4.67 -50.97
CA ASP A 308 -37.51 4.10 -50.46
C ASP A 308 -37.54 2.63 -50.00
N GLU A 309 -37.66 2.40 -48.68
CA GLU A 309 -38.56 1.35 -48.17
C GLU A 309 -38.92 1.55 -46.68
N PRO A 310 -40.21 1.59 -46.30
CA PRO A 310 -40.64 1.52 -44.91
C PRO A 310 -41.13 0.10 -44.61
N THR A 311 -40.34 -0.69 -43.88
CA THR A 311 -40.82 -1.99 -43.39
C THR A 311 -40.45 -2.21 -41.93
N SER A 312 -41.51 -2.26 -41.13
CA SER A 312 -41.63 -2.59 -39.73
C SER A 312 -41.09 -3.98 -39.35
N SER A 313 -40.75 -4.11 -38.04
CA SER A 313 -40.76 -5.33 -37.21
C SER A 313 -39.45 -6.14 -37.13
N PRO A 314 -39.23 -7.01 -36.14
CA PRO A 314 -39.43 -6.90 -34.68
C PRO A 314 -38.16 -7.28 -33.88
N HIS A 315 -38.21 -6.97 -32.58
CA HIS A 315 -37.59 -7.65 -31.43
C HIS A 315 -36.77 -8.92 -31.75
N LYS A 316 -35.49 -8.89 -31.41
CA LYS A 316 -34.68 -10.11 -31.21
C LYS A 316 -34.01 -10.04 -29.85
N ASP A 317 -34.48 -10.94 -28.98
CA ASP A 317 -33.82 -11.33 -27.74
C ASP A 317 -32.59 -12.17 -28.12
N ASP A 318 -31.40 -11.73 -27.72
CA ASP A 318 -30.22 -12.58 -27.75
C ASP A 318 -29.74 -12.77 -26.31
N ASN A 319 -29.97 -13.99 -25.83
CA ASN A 319 -29.37 -14.60 -24.65
C ASN A 319 -27.92 -14.95 -24.99
N ASP A 320 -26.97 -14.22 -24.42
CA ASP A 320 -25.57 -14.66 -24.38
C ASP A 320 -25.32 -15.39 -23.04
N GLU A 321 -25.40 -16.72 -23.10
CA GLU A 321 -24.87 -17.64 -22.09
C GLU A 321 -23.35 -17.65 -22.18
N ASP A 322 -22.67 -16.85 -21.35
CA ASP A 322 -21.23 -16.97 -21.14
C ASP A 322 -20.92 -18.23 -20.32
N SER A 323 -20.57 -19.29 -21.05
CA SER A 323 -19.92 -20.50 -20.57
C SER A 323 -18.50 -20.16 -20.09
N TYR A 324 -18.27 -20.25 -18.78
CA TYR A 324 -16.93 -20.19 -18.21
C TYR A 324 -16.38 -21.61 -18.05
N ASP A 325 -15.30 -21.90 -18.79
CA ASP A 325 -14.51 -23.12 -18.64
C ASP A 325 -13.85 -23.17 -17.25
N GLU A 326 -14.15 -24.25 -16.53
CA GLU A 326 -13.61 -24.60 -15.23
C GLU A 326 -12.18 -25.14 -15.40
N VAL A 327 -11.17 -24.31 -15.10
CA VAL A 327 -9.76 -24.72 -15.12
C VAL A 327 -9.42 -25.44 -13.82
N ASP A 328 -9.42 -26.76 -13.89
CA ASP A 328 -9.08 -27.68 -12.81
C ASP A 328 -7.55 -27.70 -12.59
N MET A 329 -7.06 -26.91 -11.62
CA MET A 329 -5.66 -26.96 -11.18
C MET A 329 -5.49 -27.94 -10.01
N SER A 330 -5.47 -29.23 -10.35
CA SER A 330 -5.01 -30.30 -9.46
C SER A 330 -3.60 -30.74 -9.84
N SER A 331 -2.60 -30.28 -9.09
CA SER A 331 -1.34 -31.03 -8.97
C SER A 331 -0.62 -30.65 -7.68
N GLY A 332 -0.70 -31.54 -6.71
CA GLY A 332 0.03 -31.45 -5.46
C GLY A 332 1.50 -31.84 -5.65
N ALA A 333 2.38 -31.02 -5.08
CA ALA A 333 3.76 -31.40 -4.80
C ALA A 333 3.94 -31.41 -3.27
N ALA A 334 4.05 -32.63 -2.73
CA ALA A 334 4.39 -32.87 -1.33
C ALA A 334 5.86 -32.46 -1.10
N TYR A 335 6.08 -31.45 -0.27
CA TYR A 335 7.40 -31.04 0.17
C TYR A 335 7.80 -31.88 1.40
N LYS A 336 8.86 -32.67 1.26
CA LYS A 336 9.48 -33.48 2.33
C LYS A 336 10.28 -32.53 3.22
N ILE A 337 9.87 -32.41 4.49
CA ILE A 337 10.67 -31.78 5.55
C ILE A 337 11.69 -32.83 6.00
N GLY A 338 12.97 -32.51 5.84
CA GLY A 338 14.07 -33.26 6.43
C GLY A 338 14.36 -32.67 7.80
N ASP A 339 14.18 -33.51 8.82
CA ASP A 339 14.61 -33.26 10.19
C ASP A 339 16.10 -33.60 10.28
N ASP A 340 16.96 -32.58 10.34
CA ASP A 340 18.35 -32.74 10.76
C ASP A 340 18.47 -32.13 12.16
N GLU A 341 18.32 -33.02 13.15
CA GLU A 341 18.70 -32.80 14.55
C GLU A 341 20.23 -32.90 14.66
N ASP A 342 20.91 -31.76 14.79
CA ASP A 342 22.29 -31.71 15.27
C ASP A 342 22.30 -31.08 16.68
N ASP A 343 22.30 -31.97 17.67
CA ASP A 343 22.64 -31.70 19.07
C ASP A 343 24.11 -31.25 19.16
N GLU A 344 24.35 -29.94 19.21
CA GLU A 344 25.63 -29.40 19.69
C GLU A 344 25.54 -28.99 21.16
N ASP A 345 26.16 -29.84 21.99
CA ASP A 345 26.53 -29.63 23.39
C ASP A 345 27.07 -28.21 23.65
N MET A 346 26.29 -27.39 24.38
CA MET A 346 26.79 -26.12 24.93
C MET A 346 27.57 -26.36 26.23
N PRO A 347 28.82 -25.87 26.34
CA PRO A 347 29.63 -26.04 27.55
C PRO A 347 29.13 -25.12 28.68
N SER A 348 28.84 -25.75 29.81
CA SER A 348 28.49 -25.13 31.10
C SER A 348 29.48 -24.02 31.49
N ARG A 349 29.01 -22.77 31.45
CA ARG A 349 29.80 -21.60 31.87
C ARG A 349 29.82 -21.52 33.41
N ARG A 350 31.00 -21.78 33.98
CA ARG A 350 31.30 -21.61 35.40
C ARG A 350 30.93 -20.21 35.90
N ARG A 351 30.10 -20.18 36.93
CA ARG A 351 29.83 -19.01 37.78
C ARG A 351 31.04 -18.87 38.72
N ASN A 352 31.88 -17.87 38.49
CA ASN A 352 32.88 -17.46 39.49
C ASN A 352 32.17 -16.52 40.47
N ASP A 353 31.91 -17.05 41.66
CA ASP A 353 31.64 -16.27 42.86
C ASP A 353 32.98 -15.71 43.35
N ASP A 354 33.23 -14.42 43.13
CA ASP A 354 34.27 -13.69 43.85
C ASP A 354 33.60 -12.60 44.69
N SER A 355 33.39 -12.97 45.95
CA SER A 355 33.37 -12.10 47.13
C SER A 355 34.40 -10.97 47.06
N TYR A 356 33.95 -9.73 47.31
CA TYR A 356 34.61 -8.77 48.23
C TYR A 356 33.65 -7.67 48.67
#